data_AF-A0A6V8R5J9-F1
#
_entry.id   AF-A0A6V8R5J9-F1
#
_cell.length_a   1.000
_cell.length_b   1.000
_cell.length_c   1.000
_cell.angle_alpha   90.00
_cell.angle_beta   90.00
_cell.angle_gamma   90.00
#
_symmetry.space_group_name_H-M   'P 1'
#
loop_
_entity.id
_entity.type
_entity.pdbx_description
1 polymer ?
#
loop_
_entity_poly.entity_id
_entity_poly.type
_entity_poly.pdbx_seq_one_letter_code
_entity_poly.pdbx_strand_id
1 'polypeptide(L)'
;MLKTEPPKKFAIALFHGFQALDVFGPIDALNLLSFSKPLELCILAETMDPVSTVPERLPDDHPIPNLPATGVIGESVVPSHTYKNAPEDIEVLLVPGGRGTRNLPRTQHVADFIKERFPKLRYLLTICTGASIAARSGVLDGKNATTNKMAFDWVIAQGPNVKWARRARWIIMEKRLQIG
;
A
#
# COMPACT_ATOMS: atom_id res chain seq x y z
N MET A 1 21.41 -3.14 23.95
CA MET A 1 20.62 -3.57 22.78
C MET A 1 21.43 -3.28 21.53
N LEU A 2 21.75 -4.29 20.71
CA LEU A 2 22.48 -4.10 19.45
C LEU A 2 21.61 -3.23 18.52
N LYS A 3 22.11 -2.05 18.13
CA LYS A 3 21.45 -1.20 17.12
C LYS A 3 21.56 -1.92 15.78
N THR A 4 20.46 -2.50 15.31
CA THR A 4 20.37 -3.06 13.95
C THR A 4 20.50 -1.93 12.93
N GLU A 5 21.27 -2.11 11.85
CA GLU A 5 21.38 -1.10 10.78
C GLU A 5 20.01 -0.67 10.23
N PRO A 6 19.84 0.60 9.82
CA PRO A 6 18.62 1.04 9.12
C PRO A 6 18.35 0.23 7.84
N PRO A 7 17.08 0.05 7.43
CA PRO A 7 16.77 -0.60 6.17
C PRO A 7 17.25 0.23 4.97
N LYS A 8 17.66 -0.46 3.91
CA LYS A 8 18.19 0.11 2.67
C LYS A 8 17.32 -0.22 1.45
N LYS A 9 16.58 -1.33 1.47
CA LYS A 9 15.75 -1.76 0.33
C LYS A 9 14.25 -1.60 0.59
N PHE A 10 13.64 -0.67 -0.13
CA PHE A 10 12.23 -0.30 -0.02
C PHE A 10 11.47 -0.77 -1.26
N ALA A 11 10.23 -1.20 -1.06
CA ALA A 11 9.31 -1.52 -2.14
C ALA A 11 7.98 -0.79 -1.96
N ILE A 12 7.35 -0.44 -3.07
CA ILE A 12 6.01 0.16 -3.11
C ILE A 12 5.10 -0.75 -3.94
N ALA A 13 3.99 -1.16 -3.34
CA ALA A 13 2.97 -1.98 -3.99
C ALA A 13 1.99 -1.09 -4.77
N LEU A 14 2.20 -0.95 -6.07
CA LEU A 14 1.27 -0.23 -6.94
C LEU A 14 0.15 -1.13 -7.46
N PHE A 15 -0.98 -0.48 -7.72
CA PHE A 15 -2.19 -0.99 -8.37
C PHE A 15 -2.90 0.21 -9.01
N HIS A 16 -3.67 -0.01 -10.08
CA HIS A 16 -4.41 1.08 -10.75
C HIS A 16 -5.36 1.78 -9.78
N GLY A 17 -5.40 3.11 -9.81
CA GLY A 17 -6.22 3.91 -8.91
C GLY A 17 -5.60 4.15 -7.53
N PHE A 18 -4.28 4.01 -7.40
CA PHE A 18 -3.57 4.39 -6.18
C PHE A 18 -3.65 5.91 -5.93
N GLN A 19 -3.52 6.34 -4.68
CA GLN A 19 -3.48 7.75 -4.32
C GLN A 19 -2.07 8.31 -4.53
N ALA A 20 -1.92 9.34 -5.37
CA ALA A 20 -0.62 9.92 -5.71
C ALA A 20 0.19 10.31 -4.47
N LEU A 21 -0.42 11.04 -3.53
CA LEU A 21 0.28 11.53 -2.33
C LEU A 21 0.75 10.40 -1.39
N ASP A 22 0.00 9.29 -1.31
CA ASP A 22 0.38 8.14 -0.49
C ASP A 22 1.64 7.44 -1.02
N VAL A 23 1.94 7.59 -2.31
CA VAL A 23 3.12 7.05 -2.97
C VAL A 23 4.24 8.09 -3.00
N PHE A 24 3.98 9.25 -3.59
CA PHE A 24 5.01 10.25 -3.86
C PHE A 24 5.46 11.02 -2.62
N GLY A 25 4.63 11.17 -1.59
CA GLY A 25 5.05 11.78 -0.33
C GLY A 25 6.20 11.00 0.34
N PRO A 26 6.02 9.69 0.60
CA PRO A 26 7.10 8.84 1.12
C PRO A 26 8.30 8.68 0.17
N ILE A 27 8.06 8.56 -1.15
CA ILE A 27 9.16 8.47 -2.14
C ILE A 27 10.01 9.74 -2.12
N ASP A 28 9.41 10.92 -2.05
CA ASP A 28 10.15 12.18 -2.06
C ASP A 28 11.11 12.27 -0.86
N ALA A 29 10.66 11.84 0.33
CA ALA A 29 11.52 11.73 1.50
C ALA A 29 12.67 10.70 1.29
N LEU A 30 12.40 9.56 0.67
CA LEU A 30 13.43 8.55 0.36
C LEU A 30 14.43 9.05 -0.70
N ASN A 31 13.97 9.80 -1.70
CA ASN A 31 14.80 10.41 -2.72
C ASN A 31 15.81 11.36 -2.08
N LEU A 32 15.35 12.27 -1.22
CA LEU A 32 16.23 13.19 -0.50
C LEU A 32 17.25 12.44 0.38
N LEU A 33 16.82 11.36 1.05
CA LEU A 33 17.71 10.56 1.88
C LEU A 33 18.77 9.80 1.05
N SER A 34 18.43 9.35 -0.14
CA SER A 34 19.31 8.57 -1.03
C SER A 34 20.55 9.35 -1.49
N PHE A 35 20.54 10.68 -1.42
CA PHE A 35 21.71 11.51 -1.71
C PHE A 35 22.86 11.30 -0.71
N SER A 36 22.57 10.73 0.46
CA SER A 36 23.54 10.52 1.53
C SER A 36 23.61 9.08 2.05
N LYS A 37 22.67 8.23 1.64
CA LYS A 37 22.56 6.83 2.06
C LYS A 37 22.34 5.95 0.84
N PRO A 38 23.01 4.79 0.73
CA PRO A 38 22.74 3.84 -0.35
C PRO A 38 21.37 3.19 -0.12
N LEU A 39 20.35 3.69 -0.82
CA LEU A 39 18.99 3.16 -0.79
C LEU A 39 18.63 2.55 -2.14
N GLU A 40 17.83 1.49 -2.11
CA GLU A 40 17.25 0.86 -3.29
C GLU A 40 15.71 0.98 -3.21
N LEU A 41 15.08 1.33 -4.32
CA LEU A 41 13.62 1.46 -4.43
C LEU A 41 13.08 0.53 -5.53
N CYS A 42 12.19 -0.37 -5.14
CA CYS A 42 11.43 -1.22 -6.05
C CYS A 42 10.00 -0.70 -6.19
N ILE A 43 9.53 -0.47 -7.41
CA ILE A 43 8.13 -0.15 -7.70
C ILE A 43 7.51 -1.41 -8.26
N LEU A 44 6.64 -2.05 -7.47
CA LEU A 44 6.02 -3.33 -7.78
C LEU A 44 4.64 -3.12 -8.40
N ALA A 45 4.34 -3.85 -9.46
CA ALA A 45 3.01 -3.87 -10.09
C ALA A 45 2.64 -5.27 -10.61
N GLU A 46 1.41 -5.44 -11.09
CA GLU A 46 0.96 -6.72 -11.69
C GLU A 46 1.68 -7.03 -13.00
N THR A 47 1.87 -6.02 -13.84
CA THR A 47 2.60 -6.07 -15.12
C THR A 47 3.66 -4.96 -15.15
N MET A 48 4.43 -4.88 -16.24
CA MET A 48 5.37 -3.76 -16.47
C MET A 48 4.70 -2.56 -17.15
N ASP A 49 3.39 -2.60 -17.38
CA ASP A 49 2.67 -1.48 -17.97
C ASP A 49 2.59 -0.31 -16.96
N PRO A 50 2.54 0.95 -17.44
CA PRO A 50 2.41 2.10 -16.56
C PRO A 50 1.14 2.00 -15.69
N VAL A 51 1.32 2.11 -14.37
CA VAL A 51 0.20 2.07 -13.41
C VAL A 51 -0.30 3.48 -13.16
N SER A 52 -1.59 3.71 -13.40
CA SER A 52 -2.20 5.03 -13.29
C SER A 52 -2.84 5.31 -11.93
N THR A 53 -2.84 6.58 -11.51
CA THR A 53 -3.67 7.08 -10.40
C THR A 53 -5.16 7.12 -10.74
N VAL A 54 -5.50 7.01 -12.03
CA VAL A 54 -6.89 6.82 -12.48
C VAL A 54 -7.30 5.36 -12.22
N PRO A 55 -8.31 5.10 -11.37
CA PRO A 55 -8.83 3.75 -11.19
C PRO A 55 -9.47 3.21 -12.47
N GLU A 56 -9.43 1.90 -12.64
CA GLU A 56 -10.30 1.22 -13.60
C GLU A 56 -11.77 1.54 -13.31
N ARG A 57 -12.58 1.62 -14.36
CA ARG A 57 -14.03 1.79 -14.22
C ARG A 57 -14.59 0.58 -13.49
N LEU A 58 -15.38 0.84 -12.46
CA LEU A 58 -16.05 -0.21 -11.69
C LEU A 58 -17.40 -0.54 -12.37
N PRO A 59 -17.94 -1.75 -12.14
CA PRO A 59 -19.30 -2.07 -12.53
C PRO A 59 -20.31 -1.01 -12.05
N ASP A 60 -21.35 -0.75 -12.84
CA ASP A 60 -22.30 0.34 -12.55
C ASP A 60 -23.10 0.12 -11.25
N ASP A 61 -23.18 -1.11 -10.74
CA ASP A 61 -23.79 -1.48 -9.46
C ASP A 61 -22.84 -1.37 -8.25
N HIS A 62 -21.59 -0.92 -8.46
CA HIS A 62 -20.62 -0.77 -7.38
C HIS A 62 -21.02 0.37 -6.41
N PRO A 63 -20.91 0.18 -5.08
CA PRO A 63 -21.34 1.17 -4.07
C PRO A 63 -20.52 2.47 -4.03
N ILE A 64 -19.57 2.66 -4.95
CA ILE A 64 -18.73 3.85 -5.04
C ILE A 64 -18.96 4.49 -6.39
N PRO A 65 -19.28 5.80 -6.46
CA PRO A 65 -19.54 6.47 -7.72
C PRO A 65 -18.39 6.31 -8.71
N ASN A 66 -18.73 5.93 -9.93
CA ASN A 66 -17.82 5.90 -11.06
C ASN A 66 -17.25 7.29 -11.35
N LEU A 67 -16.07 7.31 -11.97
CA LEU A 67 -15.46 8.55 -12.44
C LEU A 67 -16.32 9.20 -13.54
N PRO A 68 -16.27 10.53 -13.69
CA PRO A 68 -16.87 11.20 -14.83
C PRO A 68 -16.26 10.69 -16.14
N ALA A 69 -17.06 10.66 -17.20
CA ALA A 69 -16.63 10.13 -18.50
C ALA A 69 -15.51 10.97 -19.16
N THR A 70 -15.37 12.23 -18.79
CA THR A 70 -14.38 13.17 -19.32
C THR A 70 -13.80 14.05 -18.21
N GLY A 71 -12.66 14.68 -18.47
CA GLY A 71 -12.02 15.62 -17.54
C GLY A 71 -11.31 14.98 -16.35
N VAL A 72 -11.09 13.66 -16.37
CA VAL A 72 -10.28 12.97 -15.39
C VAL A 72 -8.80 13.20 -15.71
N ILE A 73 -8.06 13.70 -14.73
CA ILE A 73 -6.60 13.87 -14.80
C ILE A 73 -5.98 12.77 -13.92
N GLY A 74 -4.85 12.23 -14.36
CA GLY A 74 -4.04 11.35 -13.53
C GLY A 74 -2.63 11.19 -14.05
N GLU A 75 -1.78 10.72 -13.16
CA GLU A 75 -0.38 10.39 -13.38
C GLU A 75 -0.24 8.89 -13.63
N SER A 76 0.86 8.49 -14.26
CA SER A 76 1.23 7.08 -14.42
C SER A 76 2.68 6.86 -14.01
N VAL A 77 2.92 5.73 -13.35
CA VAL A 77 4.25 5.32 -12.90
C VAL A 77 4.66 4.07 -13.65
N VAL A 78 5.87 4.09 -14.21
CA VAL A 78 6.48 2.89 -14.81
C VAL A 78 7.00 1.99 -13.70
N PRO A 79 6.53 0.73 -13.58
CA PRO A 79 7.04 -0.22 -12.60
C PRO A 79 8.50 -0.56 -12.85
N SER A 80 9.25 -0.92 -11.80
CA SER A 80 10.58 -1.50 -11.96
C SER A 80 10.56 -3.02 -11.91
N HIS A 81 9.56 -3.60 -11.23
CA HIS A 81 9.38 -5.04 -11.11
C HIS A 81 7.89 -5.39 -11.11
N THR A 82 7.59 -6.61 -11.52
CA THR A 82 6.31 -7.24 -11.24
C THR A 82 6.32 -7.89 -9.86
N TYR A 83 5.15 -8.21 -9.29
CA TYR A 83 5.09 -9.00 -8.06
C TYR A 83 5.72 -10.41 -8.20
N LYS A 84 5.80 -10.96 -9.42
CA LYS A 84 6.39 -12.29 -9.70
C LYS A 84 7.93 -12.30 -9.71
N ASN A 85 8.56 -11.16 -9.98
CA ASN A 85 10.02 -11.02 -10.06
C ASN A 85 10.57 -9.98 -9.07
N ALA A 86 9.80 -9.67 -8.02
CA ALA A 86 10.24 -8.77 -6.96
C ALA A 86 11.45 -9.36 -6.22
N PRO A 87 12.49 -8.57 -5.89
CA PRO A 87 13.65 -9.07 -5.14
C PRO A 87 13.25 -9.71 -3.81
N GLU A 88 13.90 -10.80 -3.42
CA GLU A 88 13.61 -11.54 -2.18
C GLU A 88 14.01 -10.77 -0.91
N ASP A 89 14.99 -9.87 -1.02
CA ASP A 89 15.62 -9.15 0.07
C ASP A 89 15.01 -7.76 0.36
N ILE A 90 13.77 -7.51 -0.09
CA ILE A 90 13.00 -6.32 0.29
C ILE A 90 12.86 -6.28 1.82
N GLU A 91 13.24 -5.15 2.42
CA GLU A 91 13.17 -4.95 3.87
C GLU A 91 11.90 -4.22 4.29
N VAL A 92 11.43 -3.28 3.47
CA VAL A 92 10.27 -2.42 3.76
C VAL A 92 9.30 -2.47 2.59
N LEU A 93 8.04 -2.81 2.85
CA LEU A 93 6.97 -2.71 1.86
C LEU A 93 6.01 -1.58 2.24
N LEU A 94 5.75 -0.66 1.32
CA LEU A 94 4.76 0.39 1.45
C LEU A 94 3.55 0.08 0.57
N VAL A 95 2.36 0.12 1.17
CA VAL A 95 1.08 -0.14 0.51
C VAL A 95 0.23 1.13 0.59
N PRO A 96 0.07 1.86 -0.54
CA PRO A 96 -0.71 3.08 -0.58
C PRO A 96 -2.21 2.79 -0.51
N GLY A 97 -3.01 3.82 -0.27
CA GLY A 97 -4.43 3.79 -0.50
C GLY A 97 -4.79 4.19 -1.92
N GLY A 98 -6.04 4.63 -2.09
CA GLY A 98 -6.59 5.08 -3.37
C GLY A 98 -7.91 4.44 -3.70
N ARG A 99 -8.60 4.96 -4.71
CA ARG A 99 -9.89 4.40 -5.17
C ARG A 99 -9.74 2.97 -5.68
N GLY A 100 -8.59 2.63 -6.25
CA GLY A 100 -8.24 1.29 -6.73
C GLY A 100 -8.41 0.18 -5.69
N THR A 101 -8.22 0.48 -4.40
CA THR A 101 -8.39 -0.48 -3.29
C THR A 101 -9.78 -1.12 -3.24
N ARG A 102 -10.77 -0.53 -3.89
CA ARG A 102 -12.15 -1.05 -3.92
C ARG A 102 -12.42 -2.05 -5.04
N ASN A 103 -11.54 -2.12 -6.03
CA ASN A 103 -11.54 -3.23 -6.96
C ASN A 103 -10.83 -4.43 -6.32
N LEU A 104 -11.57 -5.20 -5.50
CA LEU A 104 -11.00 -6.28 -4.70
C LEU A 104 -10.27 -7.33 -5.56
N PRO A 105 -10.83 -7.80 -6.70
CA PRO A 105 -10.11 -8.72 -7.59
C PRO A 105 -8.79 -8.13 -8.11
N ARG A 106 -8.78 -6.84 -8.52
CA ARG A 106 -7.58 -6.16 -9.05
C ARG A 106 -6.53 -5.82 -8.00
N THR A 107 -6.80 -6.04 -6.72
CA THR A 107 -5.84 -5.83 -5.63
C THR A 107 -5.50 -7.12 -4.89
N GLN A 108 -6.03 -8.26 -5.33
CA GLN A 108 -5.78 -9.54 -4.69
C GLN A 108 -4.30 -9.95 -4.78
N HIS A 109 -3.64 -9.71 -5.93
CA HIS A 109 -2.22 -9.98 -6.09
C HIS A 109 -1.35 -9.24 -5.04
N VAL A 110 -1.76 -8.05 -4.61
CA VAL A 110 -1.07 -7.29 -3.56
C VAL A 110 -1.28 -7.97 -2.20
N ALA A 111 -2.50 -8.38 -1.88
CA ALA A 111 -2.80 -9.09 -0.63
C ALA A 111 -2.04 -10.42 -0.54
N ASP A 112 -1.96 -11.16 -1.64
CA ASP A 112 -1.21 -12.43 -1.72
C ASP A 112 0.29 -12.19 -1.51
N PHE A 113 0.85 -11.17 -2.18
CA PHE A 113 2.25 -10.79 -1.98
C PHE A 113 2.55 -10.36 -0.55
N ILE A 114 1.66 -9.59 0.10
CA ILE A 114 1.80 -9.22 1.52
C ILE A 114 1.83 -10.48 2.37
N LYS A 115 0.87 -11.40 2.19
CA LYS A 115 0.79 -12.64 2.97
C LYS A 115 2.08 -13.46 2.88
N GLU A 116 2.63 -13.58 1.67
CA GLU A 116 3.85 -14.32 1.39
C GLU A 116 5.11 -13.65 1.99
N ARG A 117 5.25 -12.34 1.81
CA ARG A 117 6.49 -11.62 2.12
C ARG A 117 6.57 -11.11 3.55
N PHE A 118 5.43 -10.91 4.20
CA PHE A 118 5.35 -10.34 5.55
C PHE A 118 6.23 -11.01 6.63
N PRO A 119 6.42 -12.35 6.65
CA PRO A 119 7.35 -12.99 7.59
C PRO A 119 8.81 -12.56 7.42
N LYS A 120 9.22 -12.17 6.20
CA LYS A 120 10.59 -11.76 5.85
C LYS A 120 10.79 -10.24 5.94
N LEU A 121 9.72 -9.45 5.80
CA LEU A 121 9.79 -8.00 5.87
C LEU A 121 10.22 -7.52 7.27
N ARG A 122 11.12 -6.54 7.30
CA ARG A 122 11.41 -5.78 8.53
C ARG A 122 10.25 -4.86 8.88
N TYR A 123 9.65 -4.21 7.88
CA TYR A 123 8.54 -3.29 8.06
C TYR A 123 7.48 -3.48 6.95
N LEU A 124 6.22 -3.54 7.36
CA LEU A 124 5.07 -3.32 6.48
C LEU A 124 4.48 -1.96 6.83
N LEU A 125 4.39 -1.09 5.83
CA LEU A 125 3.80 0.23 5.91
C LEU A 125 2.50 0.25 5.11
N THR A 126 1.41 0.68 5.73
CA THR A 126 0.15 0.92 5.00
C THR A 126 -0.28 2.35 5.24
N ILE A 127 -0.81 2.98 4.20
CA ILE A 127 -1.29 4.36 4.20
C ILE A 127 -2.73 4.36 3.71
N CYS A 128 -3.59 5.16 4.34
CA CYS A 128 -4.97 5.36 3.90
C CYS A 128 -5.70 4.00 3.74
N THR A 129 -6.33 3.75 2.59
CA THR A 129 -7.04 2.49 2.32
C THR A 129 -6.13 1.30 2.00
N GLY A 130 -4.81 1.47 1.91
CA GLY A 130 -3.86 0.34 1.80
C GLY A 130 -3.95 -0.62 2.98
N ALA A 131 -4.42 -0.11 4.14
CA ALA A 131 -4.77 -0.89 5.32
C ALA A 131 -5.77 -2.02 5.02
N SER A 132 -6.70 -1.81 4.09
CA SER A 132 -7.70 -2.83 3.70
C SER A 132 -7.07 -4.01 2.97
N ILE A 133 -6.05 -3.77 2.13
CA ILE A 133 -5.33 -4.81 1.41
C ILE A 133 -4.52 -5.66 2.41
N ALA A 134 -3.81 -5.01 3.33
CA ALA A 134 -3.11 -5.70 4.40
C ALA A 134 -4.06 -6.48 5.31
N ALA A 135 -5.24 -5.95 5.63
CA ALA A 135 -6.25 -6.68 6.39
C ALA A 135 -6.74 -7.94 5.65
N ARG A 136 -7.05 -7.83 4.36
CA ARG A 136 -7.46 -8.96 3.51
C ARG A 136 -6.39 -10.05 3.38
N SER A 137 -5.11 -9.71 3.49
CA SER A 137 -4.03 -10.70 3.52
C SER A 137 -3.99 -11.55 4.81
N GLY A 138 -4.74 -11.14 5.84
CA GLY A 138 -4.79 -11.79 7.17
C GLY A 138 -3.65 -11.39 8.11
N VAL A 139 -2.64 -10.64 7.65
CA VAL A 139 -1.47 -10.30 8.47
C VAL A 139 -1.77 -9.30 9.61
N LEU A 140 -2.94 -8.67 9.57
CA LEU A 140 -3.42 -7.75 10.62
C LEU A 140 -4.41 -8.40 11.60
N ASP A 141 -4.72 -9.68 11.46
CA ASP A 141 -5.69 -10.35 12.35
C ASP A 141 -5.20 -10.34 13.82
N GLY A 142 -6.07 -9.92 14.73
CA GLY A 142 -5.77 -9.75 16.16
C GLY A 142 -4.85 -8.58 16.51
N LYS A 143 -4.40 -7.82 15.51
CA LYS A 143 -3.44 -6.71 15.62
C LYS A 143 -4.15 -5.35 15.62
N ASN A 144 -3.54 -4.34 16.24
CA ASN A 144 -4.08 -2.98 16.29
C ASN A 144 -3.83 -2.25 14.97
N ALA A 145 -4.85 -1.63 14.38
CA ALA A 145 -4.72 -0.96 13.10
C ALA A 145 -5.54 0.32 13.01
N THR A 146 -5.19 1.22 12.10
CA THR A 146 -5.97 2.42 11.77
C THR A 146 -5.97 2.65 10.27
N THR A 147 -6.81 3.56 9.82
CA THR A 147 -6.92 3.99 8.41
C THR A 147 -7.51 5.41 8.37
N ASN A 148 -7.58 5.95 7.16
CA ASN A 148 -8.19 7.24 6.89
C ASN A 148 -9.64 7.29 7.38
N LYS A 149 -10.02 8.45 7.92
CA LYS A 149 -11.32 8.61 8.59
C LYS A 149 -12.50 8.55 7.62
N MET A 150 -12.30 9.00 6.38
CA MET A 150 -13.33 9.05 5.36
C MET A 150 -13.79 7.65 4.91
N ALA A 151 -12.87 6.69 4.82
CA ALA A 151 -13.17 5.33 4.38
C ALA A 151 -13.17 4.30 5.52
N PHE A 152 -13.15 4.75 6.78
CA PHE A 152 -12.95 3.87 7.94
C PHE A 152 -13.95 2.71 7.96
N ASP A 153 -15.24 3.00 7.81
CA ASP A 153 -16.31 2.00 7.84
C ASP A 153 -16.18 0.95 6.72
N TRP A 154 -15.78 1.39 5.53
CA TRP A 154 -15.52 0.46 4.43
C TRP A 154 -14.30 -0.43 4.70
N VAL A 155 -13.21 0.14 5.24
CA VAL A 155 -11.97 -0.61 5.52
C VAL A 155 -12.18 -1.65 6.61
N ILE A 156 -12.89 -1.32 7.70
CA ILE A 156 -13.08 -2.29 8.79
C ILE A 156 -13.91 -3.50 8.35
N ALA A 157 -14.83 -3.31 7.39
CA ALA A 157 -15.58 -4.42 6.80
C ALA A 157 -14.70 -5.40 6.02
N GLN A 158 -13.52 -4.98 5.55
CA GLN A 158 -12.55 -5.84 4.86
C GLN A 158 -11.65 -6.64 5.82
N GLY A 159 -11.71 -6.34 7.12
CA GLY A 159 -10.83 -6.91 8.14
C GLY A 159 -11.51 -7.01 9.50
N PRO A 160 -12.53 -7.88 9.65
CA PRO A 160 -13.33 -7.97 10.88
C PRO A 160 -12.53 -8.46 12.10
N ASN A 161 -11.43 -9.18 11.87
CA ASN A 161 -10.56 -9.71 12.91
C ASN A 161 -9.49 -8.71 13.40
N VAL A 162 -9.42 -7.52 12.78
CA VAL A 162 -8.42 -6.50 13.11
C VAL A 162 -8.96 -5.58 14.21
N LYS A 163 -8.09 -5.18 15.15
CA LYS A 163 -8.44 -4.28 16.26
C LYS A 163 -8.34 -2.82 15.79
N TRP A 164 -9.38 -2.31 15.14
CA TRP A 164 -9.37 -0.99 14.52
C TRP A 164 -9.52 0.18 15.52
N ALA A 165 -8.60 1.14 15.45
CA ALA A 165 -8.60 2.35 16.27
C ALA A 165 -9.02 3.58 15.46
N ARG A 166 -10.29 4.00 15.55
CA ARG A 166 -10.84 5.11 14.76
C ARG A 166 -10.13 6.44 14.98
N ARG A 167 -9.74 6.77 16.21
CA ARG A 167 -9.17 8.11 16.55
C ARG A 167 -7.65 8.20 16.37
N ALA A 168 -6.95 7.09 16.16
CA ALA A 168 -5.50 7.09 16.01
C ALA A 168 -5.08 7.70 14.66
N ARG A 169 -4.07 8.59 14.67
CA ARG A 169 -3.44 9.14 13.46
C ARG A 169 -2.48 8.14 12.81
N TRP A 170 -1.78 7.34 13.61
CA TRP A 170 -0.95 6.21 13.17
C TRP A 170 -0.86 5.18 14.30
N ILE A 171 -0.51 3.94 13.97
CA ILE A 171 -0.24 2.85 14.93
C ILE A 171 1.09 2.20 14.59
N ILE A 172 1.90 1.92 15.62
CA ILE A 172 3.13 1.12 15.50
C ILE A 172 2.91 -0.20 16.25
N MET A 173 3.25 -1.31 15.61
CA MET A 173 3.24 -2.65 16.20
C MET A 173 4.58 -3.32 15.95
N GLU A 174 5.35 -3.64 17.00
CA GLU A 174 6.53 -4.52 16.93
C GLU A 174 7.42 -4.31 15.67
N LYS A 175 7.93 -3.08 15.47
CA LYS A 175 8.68 -2.65 14.26
C LYS A 175 7.87 -2.71 12.94
N ARG A 176 6.58 -2.38 12.98
CA ARG A 176 5.69 -2.29 11.80
C ARG A 176 4.84 -1.04 12.00
N LEU A 177 4.71 -0.18 10.99
CA LEU A 177 4.07 1.13 11.13
C LEU A 177 2.90 1.25 10.16
N GLN A 178 1.76 1.73 10.65
CA GLN A 178 0.60 2.05 9.83
C GLN A 178 0.24 3.50 10.03
N ILE A 179 0.10 4.23 8.92
CA ILE A 179 -0.28 5.65 8.91
C ILE A 179 -1.76 5.71 8.49
N GLY A 180 -2.60 6.29 9.37
CA GLY A 180 -4.04 6.38 9.17
C GLY A 180 -4.49 7.69 8.57
#